data_AF-A0A7S2X8Q0-F1
#
_entry.id   AF-A0A7S2X8Q0-F1
#
_cell.length_a   1.000
_cell.length_b   1.000
_cell.length_c   1.000
_cell.angle_alpha   90.00
_cell.angle_beta   90.00
_cell.angle_gamma   90.00
#
_symmetry.space_group_name_H-M   'P 1'
#
loop_
_entity.id
_entity.type
_entity.pdbx_description
1 polymer ?
#
loop_
_entity_poly.entity_id
_entity_poly.type
_entity_poly.pdbx_seq_one_letter_code
_entity_poly.pdbx_strand_id
1 'polypeptide(L)'
;ESEPNWILKDALGNGGGRVWPLTSANWRGVSRLAFPDDLQDARAPMVIQRYVKHPKLWPGGFKFHLRVYAAVFGDLRWYVYSRSLVCIANKPYYPAASSDGKKGVTSGEAERLRGGGDGDAAHPSLFIDRER
;
A
#
# COMPACT_ATOMS: atom_id res chain seq x y z
N GLU A 1 9.14 -17.58 11.96
CA GLU A 1 7.97 -16.94 11.33
C GLU A 1 8.46 -15.85 10.40
N SER A 2 7.88 -15.69 9.20
CA SER A 2 8.27 -14.57 8.33
C SER A 2 7.87 -13.25 8.97
N GLU A 3 8.70 -12.21 8.89
CA GLU A 3 8.42 -10.92 9.50
C GLU A 3 7.01 -10.38 9.17
N PRO A 4 6.35 -9.70 10.14
CA PRO A 4 5.05 -9.10 9.90
C PRO A 4 5.17 -7.99 8.86
N ASN A 5 4.45 -8.15 7.75
CA ASN A 5 4.32 -7.10 6.74
C ASN A 5 3.31 -6.07 7.24
N TRP A 6 3.71 -4.79 7.23
CA TRP A 6 2.87 -3.65 7.58
C TRP A 6 2.68 -2.75 6.36
N ILE A 7 1.70 -1.87 6.44
CA ILE A 7 1.47 -0.78 5.49
C ILE A 7 1.34 0.51 6.28
N LEU A 8 2.11 1.52 5.91
CA LEU A 8 1.96 2.89 6.37
C LEU A 8 1.04 3.66 5.41
N LYS A 9 0.10 4.45 5.94
CA LYS A 9 -0.86 5.24 5.15
C LYS A 9 -1.05 6.62 5.74
N ASP A 10 -1.26 7.59 4.87
CA ASP A 10 -1.83 8.89 5.24
C ASP A 10 -3.31 8.70 5.65
N ALA A 11 -3.70 9.12 6.86
CA ALA A 11 -5.06 8.92 7.36
C ALA A 11 -6.11 9.74 6.60
N LEU A 12 -5.71 10.84 5.98
CA LEU A 12 -6.60 11.71 5.18
C LEU A 12 -6.45 11.44 3.68
N GLY A 13 -5.52 10.55 3.28
CA GLY A 13 -5.30 10.18 1.89
C GLY A 13 -6.48 9.41 1.30
N ASN A 14 -6.95 9.85 0.13
CA ASN A 14 -7.90 9.12 -0.70
C ASN A 14 -7.29 8.85 -2.09
N GLY A 15 -7.80 7.85 -2.82
CA GLY A 15 -7.39 7.55 -4.19
C GLY A 15 -6.15 6.65 -4.35
N GLY A 16 -5.70 5.98 -3.29
CA GLY A 16 -4.65 4.95 -3.37
C GLY A 16 -3.20 5.45 -3.35
N GLY A 17 -2.99 6.78 -3.43
CA GLY A 17 -1.68 7.40 -3.18
C GLY A 17 -1.30 7.40 -1.70
N ARG A 18 -0.01 7.65 -1.41
CA ARG A 18 0.53 7.76 -0.03
C ARG A 18 0.31 6.51 0.83
N VAL A 19 0.65 5.37 0.23
CA VAL A 19 0.61 4.05 0.87
C VAL A 19 1.96 3.38 0.65
N TRP A 20 2.63 2.97 1.73
CA TRP A 20 3.97 2.39 1.66
C TRP A 20 4.03 1.02 2.36
N PRO A 21 4.59 -0.02 1.69
CA PRO A 21 4.98 -1.25 2.36
C PRO A 21 6.02 -0.97 3.45
N LEU A 22 5.77 -1.48 4.65
CA LEU A 22 6.58 -1.23 5.83
C LEU A 22 7.04 -2.56 6.44
N THR A 23 8.35 -2.69 6.65
CA THR A 23 9.02 -3.83 7.29
C THR A 23 10.03 -3.31 8.31
N SER A 24 10.57 -4.20 9.15
CA SER A 24 11.66 -3.84 10.07
C SER A 24 12.92 -3.40 9.32
N ALA A 25 13.12 -3.92 8.09
CA ALA A 25 14.26 -3.61 7.25
C ALA A 25 14.17 -2.22 6.59
N ASN A 26 12.98 -1.75 6.23
CA ASN A 26 12.82 -0.55 5.40
C ASN A 26 12.26 0.68 6.12
N TRP A 27 11.87 0.58 7.40
CA TRP A 27 11.07 1.62 8.07
C TRP A 27 11.74 3.00 8.05
N ARG A 28 13.06 3.10 8.21
CA ARG A 28 13.76 4.40 8.20
C ARG A 28 13.62 5.12 6.86
N GLY A 29 13.76 4.37 5.76
CA GLY A 29 13.59 4.90 4.41
C GLY A 29 12.15 5.35 4.16
N VAL A 30 11.19 4.50 4.53
CA VAL A 30 9.77 4.82 4.43
C VAL A 30 9.41 6.04 5.28
N SER A 31 9.95 6.16 6.50
CA SER A 31 9.73 7.34 7.35
C SER A 31 10.25 8.61 6.70
N ARG A 32 11.45 8.63 6.12
CA ARG A 32 11.95 9.84 5.43
C ARG A 32 11.08 10.24 4.24
N LEU A 33 10.55 9.27 3.49
CA LEU A 33 9.64 9.53 2.36
C LEU A 33 8.25 9.99 2.83
N ALA A 34 7.74 9.40 3.91
CA ALA A 34 6.44 9.74 4.47
C ALA A 34 6.47 11.04 5.29
N PHE A 35 7.65 11.43 5.79
CA PHE A 35 7.89 12.59 6.64
C PHE A 35 9.13 13.41 6.19
N PRO A 36 9.17 14.01 4.98
CA PRO A 36 10.23 14.95 4.66
C PRO A 36 10.28 16.14 5.64
N ASP A 37 11.49 16.60 5.94
CA ASP A 37 11.82 17.51 7.04
C ASP A 37 11.19 18.91 6.92
N ASP A 38 10.75 19.29 5.73
CA ASP A 38 10.18 20.59 5.38
C ASP A 38 8.69 20.76 5.74
N LEU A 39 8.07 19.73 6.30
CA LEU A 39 6.61 19.64 6.45
C LEU A 39 6.18 19.02 7.78
N GLN A 40 7.00 19.10 8.84
CA GLN A 40 6.71 18.41 10.11
C GLN A 40 5.45 18.90 10.84
N ASP A 41 5.10 20.19 10.73
CA ASP A 41 4.04 20.81 11.55
C ASP A 41 2.63 20.80 10.91
N ALA A 42 2.49 20.37 9.65
CA ALA A 42 1.23 20.48 8.89
C ALA A 42 0.62 19.14 8.44
N ARG A 43 1.09 18.01 8.98
CA ARG A 43 0.71 16.69 8.45
C ARG A 43 -0.53 16.09 9.11
N ALA A 44 -1.32 15.43 8.27
CA ALA A 44 -2.33 14.48 8.69
C ALA A 44 -1.71 13.36 9.56
N PRO A 45 -2.46 12.78 10.51
CA PRO A 45 -2.03 11.56 11.19
C PRO A 45 -1.69 10.45 10.20
N MET A 46 -0.72 9.61 10.55
CA MET A 46 -0.38 8.42 9.79
C MET A 46 -0.87 7.17 10.50
N VAL A 47 -1.26 6.15 9.73
CA VAL A 47 -1.74 4.87 10.27
C VAL A 47 -0.83 3.75 9.82
N ILE A 48 -0.40 2.92 10.77
CA ILE A 48 0.26 1.65 10.49
C ILE A 48 -0.80 0.55 10.59
N GLN A 49 -0.97 -0.21 9.50
CA GLN A 49 -1.94 -1.30 9.41
C GLN A 49 -1.22 -2.60 9.05
N ARG A 50 -1.58 -3.69 9.72
CA ARG A 50 -1.07 -5.02 9.35
C ARG A 50 -1.49 -5.37 7.93
N TYR A 51 -0.53 -5.82 7.12
CA TYR A 51 -0.79 -6.23 5.75
C TYR A 51 -1.40 -7.64 5.69
N VAL A 52 -2.42 -7.81 4.85
CA VAL A 52 -2.99 -9.13 4.56
C VAL A 52 -2.10 -9.84 3.54
N LYS A 53 -1.22 -10.72 4.01
CA LYS A 53 -0.22 -11.45 3.19
C LYS A 53 -0.83 -12.49 2.26
N HIS A 54 -1.95 -13.10 2.66
CA HIS A 54 -2.62 -14.17 1.91
C HIS A 54 -4.06 -13.76 1.60
N PRO A 55 -4.28 -12.76 0.71
CA PRO A 55 -5.63 -12.36 0.33
C PRO A 55 -6.27 -13.45 -0.53
N LYS A 56 -7.60 -13.53 -0.50
CA LYS A 56 -8.35 -14.24 -1.55
C LYS A 56 -8.07 -13.55 -2.89
N LEU A 57 -7.82 -14.34 -3.93
CA LEU A 57 -7.56 -13.84 -5.27
C LEU A 57 -8.79 -14.00 -6.15
N TRP A 58 -9.00 -13.03 -7.03
CA TRP A 58 -9.91 -13.14 -8.17
C TRP A 58 -9.35 -14.14 -9.18
N PRO A 59 -10.19 -14.84 -9.98
CA PRO A 59 -9.71 -15.68 -11.07
C PRO A 59 -8.65 -14.97 -11.92
N GLY A 60 -7.54 -15.67 -12.21
CA GLY A 60 -6.35 -15.09 -12.84
C GLY A 60 -5.31 -14.53 -11.86
N GLY A 61 -5.52 -14.64 -10.54
CA GLY A 61 -4.50 -14.33 -9.54
C GLY A 61 -4.43 -12.86 -9.12
N PHE A 62 -5.51 -12.10 -9.26
CA PHE A 62 -5.54 -10.67 -8.95
C PHE A 62 -6.07 -10.41 -7.54
N LYS A 63 -5.48 -9.45 -6.82
CA LYS A 63 -6.04 -8.97 -5.56
C LYS A 63 -7.30 -8.15 -5.85
N PHE A 64 -8.29 -8.21 -4.97
CA PHE A 64 -9.48 -7.38 -5.07
C PHE A 64 -9.93 -6.90 -3.69
N HIS A 65 -10.80 -5.89 -3.67
CA HIS A 65 -11.56 -5.51 -2.50
C HIS A 65 -13.02 -5.23 -2.89
N LEU A 66 -13.90 -5.19 -1.89
CA LEU A 66 -15.31 -4.88 -2.10
C LEU A 66 -15.57 -3.42 -1.70
N ARG A 67 -16.20 -2.66 -2.59
CA ARG A 67 -16.85 -1.39 -2.24
C ARG A 67 -18.28 -1.71 -1.84
N VAL A 68 -18.56 -1.58 -0.55
CA VAL A 68 -19.90 -1.72 0.04
C VAL A 68 -20.43 -0.33 0.37
N TYR A 69 -21.72 -0.12 0.13
CA TYR A 69 -22.39 1.14 0.41
C TYR A 69 -23.29 0.97 1.64
N ALA A 70 -23.16 1.89 2.58
CA ALA A 70 -24.02 1.95 3.76
C ALA A 70 -24.56 3.37 3.93
N ALA A 71 -25.81 3.49 4.36
CA ALA A 71 -26.44 4.75 4.75
C ALA A 71 -26.64 4.74 6.26
N VAL A 72 -26.21 5.83 6.92
CA VAL A 72 -26.44 6.06 8.34
C VAL A 72 -27.34 7.29 8.47
N PHE A 73 -28.45 7.14 9.17
CA PHE A 73 -29.44 8.20 9.38
C PHE A 73 -29.19 8.92 10.71
N GLY A 74 -29.75 10.13 10.87
CA GLY A 74 -29.59 10.94 12.08
C GLY A 74 -30.15 10.30 13.36
N ASP A 75 -30.98 9.27 13.22
CA ASP A 75 -31.52 8.45 14.31
C ASP A 75 -30.71 7.17 14.56
N LEU A 76 -29.48 7.10 14.03
CA LEU A 76 -28.55 5.98 14.14
C LEU A 76 -29.02 4.67 13.49
N ARG A 77 -30.13 4.66 12.75
CA ARG A 77 -30.43 3.53 11.87
C ARG A 77 -29.40 3.46 10.76
N TRP A 78 -29.01 2.25 10.41
CA TRP A 78 -28.06 1.98 9.34
C TRP A 78 -28.59 0.92 8.40
N TYR A 79 -28.31 1.10 7.11
CA TYR A 79 -28.73 0.20 6.04
C TYR A 79 -27.52 -0.10 5.17
N VAL A 80 -27.30 -1.37 4.84
CA VAL A 80 -26.29 -1.79 3.88
C VAL A 80 -26.97 -2.11 2.56
N TYR A 81 -26.49 -1.50 1.47
CA TYR A 81 -27.02 -1.78 0.14
C TYR A 81 -26.67 -3.21 -0.28
N SER A 82 -27.64 -3.92 -0.85
CA SER A 82 -27.51 -5.36 -1.16
C SER A 82 -26.55 -5.67 -2.31
N ARG A 83 -26.15 -4.66 -3.10
CA ARG A 83 -25.18 -4.80 -4.18
C ARG A 83 -23.87 -4.11 -3.80
N SER A 84 -22.76 -4.76 -4.15
CA SER A 84 -21.41 -4.23 -3.96
C SER A 84 -20.66 -4.20 -5.29
N LEU A 85 -19.59 -3.40 -5.34
CA LEU A 85 -18.66 -3.44 -6.47
C LEU A 85 -17.42 -4.24 -6.07
N VAL A 86 -16.95 -5.07 -6.98
CA VAL A 86 -15.65 -5.72 -6.87
C VAL A 86 -14.62 -4.84 -7.56
N CYS A 87 -13.65 -4.34 -6.80
CA CYS A 87 -12.55 -3.53 -7.31
C CYS A 87 -11.31 -4.41 -7.43
N ILE A 88 -11.04 -4.87 -8.65
CA ILE A 88 -9.94 -5.79 -8.98
C ILE A 88 -8.69 -4.97 -9.30
N ALA A 89 -7.53 -5.40 -8.81
CA ALA A 89 -6.24 -4.80 -9.16
C ALA A 89 -5.93 -4.99 -10.65
N ASN A 90 -5.26 -4.02 -11.25
CA ASN A 90 -4.83 -4.06 -12.65
C ASN A 90 -3.56 -4.90 -12.88
N LYS A 91 -2.90 -5.37 -11.81
CA LYS A 91 -1.69 -6.20 -11.86
C LYS A 91 -1.90 -7.47 -11.03
N PRO A 92 -1.35 -8.63 -11.46
CA PRO A 92 -1.42 -9.87 -10.68
C PRO A 92 -0.82 -9.71 -9.29
N TYR A 93 -1.34 -10.47 -8.33
CA TYR A 93 -0.82 -10.45 -6.96
C TYR A 93 0.48 -11.23 -6.86
N TYR A 94 1.52 -10.57 -6.38
CA TYR A 94 2.77 -11.20 -5.98
C TYR A 94 2.92 -11.05 -4.46
N PRO A 95 3.08 -12.15 -3.70
CA PRO A 95 3.48 -12.05 -2.32
C PRO A 95 4.82 -11.30 -2.27
N ALA A 96 4.97 -10.39 -1.30
CA ALA A 96 6.30 -9.87 -0.97
C ALA A 96 7.20 -11.08 -0.69
N ALA A 97 8.25 -11.24 -1.50
CA ALA A 97 9.15 -12.37 -1.39
C ALA A 97 9.64 -12.47 0.06
N SER A 98 9.54 -13.65 0.66
CA SER A 98 10.35 -13.95 1.84
C SER A 98 11.78 -13.69 1.43
N SER A 99 12.46 -12.79 2.14
CA SER A 99 13.85 -12.45 1.90
C SER A 99 14.74 -13.65 2.24
N ASP A 100 14.77 -14.63 1.35
CA ASP A 100 15.79 -15.68 1.30
C ASP A 100 16.56 -15.49 0.00
N GLY A 101 17.64 -14.69 0.07
CA GLY A 101 18.79 -14.77 -0.82
C GLY A 101 18.65 -14.28 -2.28
N LYS A 102 19.27 -13.12 -2.55
CA LYS A 102 19.91 -12.70 -3.81
C LYS A 102 19.04 -12.62 -5.09
N LYS A 103 18.74 -11.38 -5.51
CA LYS A 103 19.02 -10.84 -6.86
C LYS A 103 18.69 -9.34 -6.89
N GLY A 104 19.73 -8.50 -6.99
CA GLY A 104 19.61 -7.05 -7.11
C GLY A 104 19.10 -6.62 -8.49
N VAL A 105 18.28 -5.58 -8.51
CA VAL A 105 17.79 -4.91 -9.72
C VAL A 105 18.79 -3.82 -10.11
N THR A 106 19.19 -3.80 -11.39
CA THR A 106 20.17 -2.86 -11.93
C THR A 106 19.61 -1.45 -12.15
N SER A 107 20.53 -0.49 -12.17
CA SER A 107 20.39 0.97 -12.14
C SER A 107 19.52 1.66 -13.22
N GLY A 108 18.90 0.92 -14.14
CA GLY A 108 18.09 1.49 -15.23
C GLY A 108 16.64 1.87 -14.87
N GLU A 109 16.08 1.33 -13.78
CA GLU A 109 14.66 1.55 -13.43
C GLU A 109 14.41 2.77 -12.53
N ALA A 110 15.46 3.34 -11.93
CA ALA A 110 15.34 4.48 -11.01
C ALA A 110 14.95 5.80 -11.72
N GLU A 111 15.23 5.93 -13.03
CA GLU A 111 14.93 7.15 -13.79
C GLU A 111 13.45 7.27 -14.21
N ARG A 112 12.73 6.14 -14.37
CA ARG A 112 11.30 6.14 -14.71
C ARG A 112 10.37 6.57 -13.56
N LEU A 113 10.85 6.51 -12.32
CA LEU A 113 10.06 6.81 -11.11
C LEU A 113 9.93 8.31 -10.81
N ARG A 114 10.60 9.19 -11.55
CA ARG A 114 10.46 10.66 -11.39
C ARG A 114 9.34 11.27 -12.24
N GLY A 115 8.73 10.51 -13.16
CA GLY A 115 7.88 11.06 -14.23
C GLY A 115 6.40 10.67 -14.21
N GLY A 116 5.85 10.14 -13.12
CA GLY A 116 4.48 9.61 -13.10
C GLY A 116 3.65 10.13 -11.94
N GLY A 117 3.05 11.31 -12.10
CA GLY A 117 1.87 11.68 -11.31
C GLY A 117 0.68 10.91 -11.86
N ASP A 118 0.19 9.93 -11.10
CA ASP A 118 -1.22 9.56 -10.95
C ASP A 118 -1.35 8.18 -10.27
N GLY A 119 -2.00 8.16 -9.12
CA GLY A 119 -2.80 7.03 -8.61
C GLY A 119 -2.18 5.65 -8.41
N ASP A 120 -0.86 5.46 -8.54
CA ASP A 120 -0.28 4.11 -8.50
C ASP A 120 -0.15 3.61 -7.06
N ALA A 121 -1.07 2.72 -6.67
CA ALA A 121 -1.05 2.03 -5.40
C ALA A 121 0.25 1.23 -5.26
N ALA A 122 1.04 1.58 -4.23
CA ALA A 122 2.17 0.85 -3.65
C ALA A 122 2.78 -0.24 -4.56
N HIS A 123 3.73 0.15 -5.40
CA HIS A 123 4.51 -0.78 -6.20
C HIS A 123 5.29 -1.75 -5.29
N PRO A 124 5.19 -3.08 -5.48
CA PRO A 124 5.97 -4.05 -4.72
C PRO A 124 7.47 -4.03 -5.05
N SER A 125 7.94 -3.19 -5.97
CA SER A 125 9.39 -2.91 -6.15
C SER A 125 9.96 -1.85 -5.21
N LEU A 126 9.15 -1.33 -4.25
CA LEU A 126 9.65 -0.43 -3.20
C LEU A 126 10.56 -1.11 -2.15
N PHE A 127 10.97 -2.37 -2.39
CA PHE A 127 12.14 -2.95 -1.73
C PHE A 127 13.40 -2.39 -2.39
N ILE A 128 13.69 -1.10 -2.13
CA ILE A 128 14.99 -0.52 -2.42
C ILE A 128 15.97 -1.17 -1.45
N ASP A 129 16.69 -2.19 -1.92
CA ASP A 129 17.92 -2.64 -1.29
C ASP A 129 19.04 -1.69 -1.72
N ARG A 130 19.30 -0.67 -0.90
CA ARG A 130 20.51 0.15 -0.98
C ARG A 130 21.34 -0.18 0.25
N GLU A 131 22.27 -1.11 0.09
CA GLU A 131 23.65 -1.04 0.60
C GLU A 131 24.40 -2.35 0.32
N ARG A 132 25.05 -2.42 -0.85
CA ARG A 132 26.49 -2.70 -1.01
C ARG A 132 26.92 -2.43 -2.45
#